data_AF-A0A553QIU3-F1
#
_entry.id   AF-A0A553QIU3-F1
#
_cell.length_a   1.000
_cell.length_b   1.000
_cell.length_c   1.000
_cell.angle_alpha   90.00
_cell.angle_beta   90.00
_cell.angle_gamma   90.00
#
_symmetry.space_group_name_H-M   'P 1'
#
loop_
_entity.id
_entity.type
_entity.pdbx_description
1 polymer ?
#
loop_
_entity_poly.entity_id
_entity_poly.type
_entity_poly.pdbx_seq_one_letter_code
_entity_poly.pdbx_strand_id
1 'polypeptide(L)' 'MKRKSFTLTITVFTNPPQVATYHRAIKVTVDGPREPRSEYTHTRAHTVNKPLEAPVAPHRRSAVAACTC' A
#
# COMPACT_ATOMS: atom_id res chain seq x y z
N MET A 1 -3.43 14.12 7.18
CA MET A 1 -2.75 15.39 7.55
C MET A 1 -3.07 16.46 6.49
N LYS A 2 -3.65 17.60 6.90
CA LYS A 2 -4.12 18.70 6.03
C LYS A 2 -2.98 19.28 5.17
N ARG A 3 -3.28 19.72 3.94
CA ARG A 3 -2.37 20.54 3.13
C ARG A 3 -2.24 21.94 3.75
N LYS A 4 -1.17 22.18 4.49
CA LYS A 4 -0.77 23.50 4.98
C LYS A 4 0.67 23.74 4.55
N SER A 5 0.93 24.88 3.91
CA SER A 5 2.27 25.30 3.50
C SER A 5 2.79 26.39 4.43
N PHE A 6 4.10 26.42 4.65
CA PHE A 6 4.79 27.43 5.44
C PHE A 6 5.18 28.63 4.57
N THR A 7 5.26 29.80 5.19
CA THR A 7 5.81 31.02 4.60
C THR A 7 7.24 31.17 5.12
N LEU A 8 8.20 31.41 4.22
CA LEU A 8 9.57 31.71 4.60
C LEU A 8 9.77 33.23 4.64
N THR A 9 10.45 33.70 5.68
CA THR A 9 10.84 35.10 5.81
C THR A 9 12.35 35.16 5.85
N ILE A 10 12.94 35.86 4.89
CA ILE A 10 14.38 36.08 4.79
C ILE A 10 14.61 37.52 5.23
N THR A 11 15.38 37.70 6.30
CA THR A 11 15.79 39.01 6.81
C THR A 11 17.24 39.24 6.44
N VAL A 12 17.50 40.29 5.67
CA VAL A 12 18.85 40.74 5.33
C VAL A 12 19.17 41.93 6.22
N PHE A 13 20.17 41.78 7.09
CA PHE A 13 20.61 42.80 8.04
C PHE A 13 21.51 43.86 7.37
N THR A 14 20.92 44.64 6.47
CA THR A 14 21.49 45.89 5.96
C THR A 14 20.99 47.10 6.76
N ASN A 15 21.49 48.30 6.48
CA ASN A 15 20.93 49.56 6.98
C ASN A 15 20.30 50.33 5.82
N PRO A 16 18.95 50.35 5.69
CA PRO A 16 17.94 49.75 6.57
C PRO A 16 17.78 48.23 6.37
N PRO A 17 17.24 47.49 7.37
CA PRO A 17 16.98 46.06 7.24
C PRO A 17 15.93 45.78 6.16
N GLN A 18 16.17 44.73 5.38
CA GLN A 18 15.26 44.32 4.30
C GLN A 18 14.65 42.97 4.64
N VAL A 19 13.33 42.84 4.39
CA VAL A 19 12.57 41.62 4.64
C VAL A 19 11.94 41.15 3.35
N ALA A 20 12.31 39.94 2.92
CA ALA A 20 11.71 39.25 1.80
C ALA A 20 10.83 38.11 2.31
N THR A 21 9.61 38.00 1.78
CA THR A 21 8.65 36.96 2.19
C THR A 21 8.32 36.07 1.01
N TYR A 22 8.41 34.75 1.21
CA TYR A 22 8.01 33.77 0.21
C TYR A 22 6.85 32.91 0.72
N HIS A 23 5.66 33.20 0.20
CA HIS A 23 4.42 32.54 0.62
C HIS A 23 4.30 31.13 0.06
N ARG A 24 3.80 30.21 0.88
CA ARG A 24 3.57 28.80 0.51
C ARG A 24 4.83 28.09 0.01
N ALA A 25 5.98 28.47 0.54
CA ALA A 25 7.31 28.03 0.11
C ALA A 25 7.54 26.51 0.27
N ILE A 26 7.04 25.90 1.34
CA ILE A 26 7.28 24.48 1.63
C ILE A 26 6.09 23.85 2.34
N LYS A 27 5.84 22.58 2.04
CA LYS A 27 4.93 21.73 2.79
C LYS A 27 5.75 20.69 3.53
N VAL A 28 5.82 20.80 4.85
CA VAL A 28 6.54 19.84 5.69
C VAL A 28 5.64 18.63 5.92
N THR A 29 6.19 17.45 5.69
CA THR A 29 5.54 16.15 5.89
C THR A 29 6.56 15.18 6.46
N VAL A 30 6.13 14.20 7.25
CA VAL A 30 7.04 13.20 7.85
C VAL A 30 7.79 12.40 6.77
N ASP A 31 7.06 11.89 5.78
CA ASP A 31 7.62 11.05 4.71
C ASP A 31 8.20 11.81 3.51
N GLY A 32 8.01 13.12 3.44
CA GLY A 32 8.28 13.88 2.20
C GLY A 32 7.36 13.49 1.03
N PRO A 33 7.73 13.86 -0.21
CA PRO A 33 7.07 13.39 -1.43
C PRO A 33 7.34 11.89 -1.61
N ARG A 34 6.39 11.06 -1.21
CA ARG A 34 6.53 9.60 -1.24
C ARG A 34 5.69 8.99 -2.36
N GLU A 35 6.22 7.98 -3.04
CA GLU A 35 5.46 7.17 -3.99
C GLU A 35 4.23 6.56 -3.31
N PRO A 36 3.12 6.33 -4.04
CA PRO A 36 1.95 5.66 -3.48
C PRO A 36 2.39 4.32 -2.88
N ARG A 37 2.13 4.11 -1.59
CA ARG A 37 2.39 2.82 -0.96
C ARG A 37 1.49 1.80 -1.66
N SER A 38 2.09 0.86 -2.38
CA SER A 38 1.36 -0.27 -2.98
C SER A 38 0.54 -0.95 -1.89
N GLU A 39 -0.78 -0.92 -2.03
CA GLU A 39 -1.63 -1.84 -1.27
C GLU A 39 -1.24 -3.24 -1.71
N TYR A 40 -0.87 -4.08 -0.75
CA TYR A 40 -0.51 -5.47 -0.99
C TYR A 40 -1.59 -6.09 -1.87
N THR A 41 -1.28 -6.38 -3.13
CA THR A 41 -2.10 -7.26 -3.95
C THR A 41 -2.21 -8.54 -3.14
N HIS A 42 -3.42 -8.88 -2.70
CA HIS A 42 -3.74 -10.16 -2.09
C HIS A 42 -3.60 -11.24 -3.17
N THR A 43 -2.39 -11.45 -3.65
CA THR A 43 -2.04 -12.56 -4.53
C THR A 43 -1.81 -13.73 -3.60
N ARG A 44 -2.78 -14.65 -3.61
CA ARG A 44 -2.80 -15.94 -2.92
C ARG A 44 -1.54 -16.75 -3.30
N ALA A 45 -0.41 -16.50 -2.63
CA ALA A 45 0.83 -17.23 -2.90
C ALA A 45 1.75 -17.30 -1.67
N HIS A 46 1.27 -17.92 -0.59
CA HIS A 46 2.14 -18.65 0.34
C HIS A 46 1.41 -19.93 0.79
N THR A 47 1.24 -20.86 -0.16
CA THR A 47 1.11 -22.30 0.13
C THR A 47 2.37 -22.97 -0.41
N VAL A 48 3.49 -22.75 0.28
CA VAL A 48 4.69 -23.60 0.24
C VAL A 48 5.00 -23.82 1.72
N ASN A 49 4.26 -24.70 2.39
CA ASN A 49 4.59 -26.12 2.45
C ASN A 49 3.33 -26.97 2.24
N LYS A 50 3.22 -27.63 1.09
CA LYS A 50 2.37 -28.82 0.93
C LYS A 50 3.32 -29.98 0.63
N PRO A 51 3.47 -31.00 1.50
CA PRO A 51 4.14 -32.22 1.08
C PRO A 51 3.35 -32.81 -0.10
N LEU A 52 4.06 -33.38 -1.07
CA LEU A 52 3.48 -33.97 -2.27
C LEU A 52 2.57 -35.15 -1.88
N GLU A 53 1.32 -34.88 -1.54
CA GLU A 53 0.30 -35.91 -1.37
C GLU A 53 -0.34 -36.17 -2.72
N ALA A 54 -0.06 -37.36 -3.27
CA ALA A 54 -0.57 -37.85 -4.53
C ALA A 54 -2.11 -37.76 -4.57
N PRO A 55 -2.73 -37.58 -5.74
CA PRO A 55 -4.18 -37.59 -5.83
C PRO A 55 -4.70 -38.98 -5.46
N VAL A 56 -5.29 -39.10 -4.27
CA VAL A 56 -6.06 -40.28 -3.86
C VAL A 56 -7.23 -40.41 -4.83
N ALA A 57 -7.22 -41.48 -5.63
CA ALA A 57 -8.30 -41.81 -6.55
C ALA A 57 -9.64 -41.81 -5.80
N PRO A 58 -10.72 -41.24 -6.37
CA PRO A 58 -12.00 -41.26 -5.68
C PRO A 58 -12.46 -42.71 -5.55
N HIS A 59 -12.59 -43.15 -4.30
CA HIS A 59 -13.25 -44.40 -3.97
C HIS A 59 -14.65 -44.40 -4.58
N ARG A 60 -14.82 -45.28 -5.56
CA ARG A 60 -16.07 -45.58 -6.26
C ARG A 60 -17.06 -46.12 -5.21
N ARG A 61 -17.84 -45.24 -4.57
CA ARG A 61 -18.97 -45.68 -3.76
C ARG A 61 -19.99 -46.32 -4.69
N SER A 62 -20.17 -47.61 -4.52
CA SER A 62 -21.17 -48.43 -5.19
C SER A 62 -22.55 -47.82 -4.97
N ALA A 63 -23.13 -47.22 -6.00
CA ALA A 63 -24.56 -46.90 -6.02
C ALA A 63 -25.29 -48.15 -6.53
N VAL A 64 -25.54 -49.08 -5.61
CA VAL A 64 -26.56 -50.11 -5.80
C VAL A 64 -27.90 -49.46 -5.45
N ALA A 65 -28.71 -49.14 -6.46
CA ALA A 65 -30.17 -48.93 -6.46
C ALA A 65 -30.53 -48.08 -7.69
N ALA A 66 -31.47 -48.41 -8.56
CA ALA A 66 -32.46 -49.46 -8.57
C ALA A 66 -32.87 -49.71 -10.03
N CYS A 67 -33.01 -50.98 -10.41
CA CYS A 67 -33.97 -51.32 -11.45
C CYS A 67 -35.33 -50.80 -11.02
N THR A 68 -35.95 -49.98 -11.86
CA THR A 68 -37.41 -49.99 -11.99
C THR A 68 -37.69 -49.82 -13.47
N CYS A 69 -38.42 -50.81 -13.99
CA CYS A 69 -38.89 -50.92 -15.35
C CYS A 69 -39.76 -49.74 -15.77
#